data_AF-A0A2I1GCJ1-F1
#
_entry.id   AF-A0A2I1GCJ1-F1
#
_cell.length_a   1.000
_cell.length_b   1.000
_cell.length_c   1.000
_cell.angle_alpha   90.00
_cell.angle_beta   90.00
_cell.angle_gamma   90.00
#
_symmetry.space_group_name_H-M   'P 1'
#
loop_
_entity.id
_entity.type
_entity.pdbx_description
1 polymer ?
#
loop_
_entity_poly.entity_id
_entity_poly.type
_entity_poly.pdbx_seq_one_letter_code
_entity_poly.pdbx_strand_id
1 'polypeptide(L)'
;MKYSQNFKNFVDEIKINIFKYVKRPLNLALTCRNWSVIVKDPYAKTEWLLENYGEENALFHVVRLGITFIDMSICQSLIQRKVITSRYFIQILLKHFRVYNQKLVELRIKHNFNKFGANINYTFQQTINPPWARNLLIFIFT
;
A
#
# COMPACT_ATOMS: atom_id res chain seq x y z
N MET A 1 8.05 29.81 25.06
CA MET A 1 7.86 28.44 24.53
C MET A 1 7.03 28.36 23.24
N LYS A 2 5.92 29.11 23.05
CA LYS A 2 5.11 29.09 21.80
C LYS A 2 5.89 29.36 20.50
N TYR A 3 6.80 30.34 20.49
CA TYR A 3 7.54 30.73 19.28
C TYR A 3 8.48 29.63 18.75
N SER A 4 9.15 28.89 19.65
CA SER A 4 10.04 27.78 19.27
C SER A 4 9.27 26.62 18.67
N GLN A 5 8.07 26.33 19.19
CA GLN A 5 7.20 25.30 18.62
C GLN A 5 6.66 25.69 17.24
N ASN A 6 6.23 26.95 17.06
CA ASN A 6 5.76 27.43 15.76
C ASN A 6 6.86 27.37 14.69
N PHE A 7 8.08 27.77 15.04
CA PHE A 7 9.21 27.71 14.11
C PHE A 7 9.55 26.26 13.73
N LYS A 8 9.51 25.34 14.69
CA LYS A 8 9.72 23.91 14.43
C LYS A 8 8.66 23.34 13.49
N ASN A 9 7.38 23.67 13.72
CA ASN A 9 6.28 23.24 12.85
C ASN A 9 6.46 23.74 11.41
N PHE A 10 6.85 25.01 11.24
CA PHE A 10 7.14 25.59 9.92
C PHE A 10 8.29 24.89 9.20
N VAL A 11 9.37 24.58 9.92
CA VAL A 11 10.51 23.84 9.37
C VAL A 11 10.11 22.45 8.91
N ASP A 12 9.27 21.75 9.67
CA ASP A 12 8.81 20.41 9.31
C ASP A 12 7.84 20.45 8.11
N GLU A 13 6.97 21.47 8.01
CA GLU A 13 6.11 21.70 6.84
C GLU A 13 6.92 21.90 5.54
N ILE A 14 7.99 22.71 5.59
CA ILE A 14 8.89 22.89 4.44
C ILE A 14 9.53 21.56 4.04
N LYS A 15 10.02 20.78 5.02
CA LYS A 15 10.63 19.48 4.73
C LYS A 15 9.64 18.52 4.10
N ILE A 16 8.39 18.51 4.55
CA ILE A 16 7.32 17.67 3.98
C ILE A 16 7.04 18.08 2.53
N ASN A 17 6.97 19.39 2.26
CA ASN A 17 6.78 19.91 0.91
C ASN A 17 7.96 19.60 -0.03
N ILE A 18 9.19 19.50 0.49
CA ILE A 18 10.33 19.01 -0.29
C ILE A 18 10.22 17.49 -0.48
N PHE A 19 9.91 16.76 0.59
CA PHE A 19 9.87 15.31 0.63
C PHE A 19 8.91 14.71 -0.41
N LYS A 20 7.72 15.29 -0.60
CA LYS A 20 6.70 14.74 -1.51
C LYS A 20 7.17 14.62 -2.98
N TYR A 21 8.16 15.41 -3.40
CA TYR A 21 8.74 15.35 -4.75
C TYR A 21 9.97 14.43 -4.87
N VAL A 22 10.40 13.80 -3.78
CA VAL A 22 11.61 12.98 -3.76
C VAL A 22 11.33 11.60 -4.37
N LYS A 23 12.00 11.28 -5.48
CA LYS A 23 11.82 10.01 -6.21
C LYS A 23 12.15 8.76 -5.39
N ARG A 24 13.11 8.84 -4.46
CA ARG A 24 13.57 7.71 -3.63
C ARG A 24 13.59 8.09 -2.13
N PRO A 25 12.47 7.93 -1.42
CA PRO A 25 12.32 8.29 0.01
C PRO A 25 13.37 7.66 0.93
N LEU A 26 13.73 6.39 0.68
CA LEU A 26 14.68 5.65 1.51
C LEU A 26 16.09 6.26 1.45
N ASN A 27 16.54 6.69 0.27
CA ASN A 27 17.84 7.32 0.12
C ASN A 27 17.91 8.61 0.95
N LEU A 28 16.83 9.40 0.95
CA LEU A 28 16.75 10.62 1.75
C LEU A 28 16.78 10.31 3.24
N ALA A 29 16.05 9.28 3.69
CA ALA A 29 16.03 8.86 5.10
C ALA A 29 17.42 8.48 5.64
N LEU A 30 18.30 7.97 4.77
CA LEU A 30 19.66 7.54 5.12
C LEU A 30 20.65 8.71 5.21
N THR A 31 20.32 9.90 4.68
CA THR A 31 21.25 11.04 4.68
C THR A 31 21.46 11.61 6.08
N CYS A 32 20.39 11.79 6.87
CA CYS A 32 20.50 12.31 8.24
C CYS A 32 19.25 11.98 9.09
N ARG A 33 19.39 12.12 10.41
CA ARG A 33 18.31 11.88 11.37
C ARG A 33 17.09 12.76 11.14
N ASN A 34 17.27 14.02 10.74
CA ASN A 34 16.17 14.94 10.49
C ASN A 34 15.28 14.46 9.34
N TRP A 35 15.87 13.98 8.24
CA TRP A 35 15.12 13.40 7.14
C TRP A 35 14.53 12.03 7.50
N SER A 36 15.25 11.22 8.28
CA SER A 36 14.72 9.94 8.78
C SER A 36 13.39 10.11 9.55
N VAL A 37 13.26 11.19 10.34
CA VAL A 37 12.01 11.52 11.05
C VAL A 37 10.89 11.86 10.07
N ILE A 38 11.15 12.73 9.09
CA ILE A 38 10.16 13.14 8.08
C ILE A 38 9.71 11.96 7.22
N VAL A 39 10.62 11.09 6.78
CA VAL A 39 10.26 9.92 5.94
C VAL A 39 9.40 8.90 6.71
N LYS A 40 9.51 8.88 8.04
CA LYS A 40 8.70 8.01 8.91
C LYS A 40 7.36 8.64 9.28
N ASP A 41 7.20 9.95 9.11
CA ASP A 41 5.98 10.67 9.45
C ASP A 41 4.79 10.22 8.57
N PRO A 42 3.66 9.79 9.17
CA PRO A 42 2.51 9.31 8.41
C PRO A 42 1.89 10.35 7.47
N TYR A 43 1.88 11.62 7.89
CA TYR A 43 1.33 12.70 7.07
C TYR A 43 2.23 12.93 5.86
N ALA A 44 3.55 13.03 6.06
CA ALA A 44 4.53 13.18 5.00
C ALA A 44 4.45 12.04 3.97
N LYS A 45 4.36 10.79 4.43
CA LYS A 45 4.16 9.62 3.55
C LYS A 45 2.87 9.72 2.74
N THR A 46 1.78 10.19 3.36
CA THR A 46 0.49 10.39 2.69
C THR A 46 0.62 11.43 1.58
N GLU A 47 1.22 12.59 1.85
CA GLU A 47 1.47 13.63 0.84
C GLU A 47 2.33 13.10 -0.31
N TRP A 48 3.39 12.35 -0.01
CA TRP A 48 4.24 11.74 -1.02
C TRP A 48 3.49 10.74 -1.91
N LEU A 49 2.62 9.90 -1.34
CA LEU A 49 1.82 8.94 -2.10
C LEU A 49 0.83 9.64 -3.06
N LEU A 50 0.16 10.68 -2.55
CA LEU A 50 -0.81 11.44 -3.34
C LEU A 50 -0.11 12.16 -4.50
N GLU A 51 1.04 12.76 -4.25
CA GLU A 51 1.83 13.43 -5.30
C GLU A 51 2.35 12.45 -6.37
N ASN A 52 2.82 11.26 -5.98
CA ASN A 52 3.49 10.34 -6.91
C ASN A 52 2.54 9.36 -7.62
N TYR A 53 1.38 9.05 -7.04
CA TYR A 53 0.45 8.04 -7.56
C TYR A 53 -0.98 8.55 -7.78
N GLY A 54 -1.29 9.77 -7.33
CA GLY A 54 -2.64 10.32 -7.38
C GLY A 54 -3.59 9.70 -6.36
N GLU A 55 -4.71 10.38 -6.13
CA GLU A 55 -5.73 9.97 -5.16
C GLU A 55 -6.32 8.60 -5.47
N GLU A 56 -6.57 8.27 -6.73
CA GLU A 56 -7.20 7.02 -7.15
C GLU A 56 -6.34 5.76 -6.90
N ASN A 57 -5.01 5.90 -6.87
CA ASN A 57 -4.10 4.75 -6.79
C ASN A 57 -3.28 4.73 -5.50
N ALA A 58 -3.29 5.80 -4.69
CA ALA A 58 -2.49 5.89 -3.46
C ALA A 58 -2.71 4.70 -2.52
N LEU A 59 -3.96 4.31 -2.26
CA LEU A 59 -4.26 3.16 -1.38
C LEU A 59 -3.74 1.83 -1.93
N PHE A 60 -3.84 1.64 -3.25
CA PHE A 60 -3.27 0.47 -3.90
C PHE A 60 -1.74 0.43 -3.75
N HIS A 61 -1.08 1.55 -4.01
CA HIS A 61 0.38 1.63 -3.92
C HIS A 61 0.88 1.47 -2.48
N VAL A 62 0.16 1.95 -1.47
CA VAL A 62 0.48 1.69 -0.06
C VAL A 62 0.54 0.20 0.25
N VAL A 63 -0.50 -0.54 -0.14
CA VAL A 63 -0.55 -1.99 0.08
C VAL A 63 0.55 -2.70 -0.72
N ARG A 64 0.83 -2.24 -1.95
CA ARG A 64 1.88 -2.79 -2.80
C ARG A 64 3.29 -2.55 -2.26
N LEU A 65 3.54 -1.41 -1.64
CA LEU A 65 4.84 -1.07 -1.04
C LEU A 65 5.15 -1.92 0.20
N GLY A 66 4.13 -2.56 0.80
CA GLY A 66 4.29 -3.61 1.80
C GLY A 66 4.56 -3.10 3.22
N ILE A 67 4.89 -4.04 4.11
CA ILE A 67 4.93 -3.85 5.59
C ILE A 67 5.88 -2.75 6.06
N THR A 68 6.89 -2.42 5.27
CA THR A 68 7.90 -1.40 5.60
C THR A 68 7.39 0.02 5.39
N PHE A 69 6.35 0.17 4.57
CA PHE A 69 5.79 1.46 4.20
C PHE A 69 4.39 1.65 4.75
N ILE A 70 3.58 0.58 4.75
CA ILE A 70 2.19 0.59 5.24
C ILE A 70 2.14 0.80 6.75
N ASP A 71 1.31 1.75 7.15
CA ASP A 71 0.93 2.00 8.54
C ASP A 71 -0.59 2.15 8.56
N MET A 72 -1.22 1.65 9.62
CA MET A 72 -2.67 1.78 9.84
C MET A 72 -3.10 3.25 9.82
N SER A 73 -2.25 4.14 10.36
CA SER A 73 -2.49 5.59 10.36
C SER A 73 -2.57 6.19 8.94
N ILE A 74 -1.77 5.67 8.00
CA ILE A 74 -1.77 6.10 6.59
C ILE A 74 -3.04 5.58 5.90
N CYS A 75 -3.39 4.32 6.11
CA CYS A 75 -4.61 3.73 5.56
C CYS A 75 -5.86 4.49 6.03
N GLN A 76 -5.96 4.79 7.32
CA GLN A 76 -7.06 5.58 7.88
C GLN A 76 -7.09 6.99 7.29
N SER A 77 -5.94 7.65 7.19
CA SER A 77 -5.84 9.00 6.61
C SER A 77 -6.31 9.03 5.15
N LEU A 78 -5.92 8.05 4.34
CA LEU A 78 -6.35 7.93 2.95
C LEU A 78 -7.87 7.68 2.84
N ILE A 79 -8.42 6.79 3.68
CA ILE A 79 -9.87 6.51 3.72
C ILE A 79 -10.66 7.77 4.13
N GLN A 80 -10.21 8.49 5.15
CA GLN A 80 -10.84 9.75 5.60
C GLN A 80 -10.82 10.83 4.52
N ARG A 81 -9.75 10.88 3.72
CA ARG A 81 -9.61 11.78 2.57
C ARG A 81 -10.45 11.38 1.35
N LYS A 82 -11.31 10.35 1.47
CA LYS A 82 -12.19 9.84 0.39
C LYS A 82 -11.45 9.43 -0.88
N VAL A 83 -10.19 9.00 -0.73
CA VAL A 83 -9.36 8.44 -1.79
C VAL A 83 -10.14 7.33 -2.49
N ILE A 84 -10.42 7.52 -3.78
CA ILE A 84 -11.19 6.57 -4.58
C ILE A 84 -10.42 5.26 -4.61
N THR A 85 -11.01 4.18 -4.11
CA THR A 85 -10.41 2.85 -4.23
C THR A 85 -10.45 2.43 -5.69
N SER A 86 -9.28 2.33 -6.35
CA SER A 86 -9.25 1.85 -7.72
C SER A 86 -9.94 0.49 -7.87
N ARG A 87 -10.62 0.28 -8.99
CA ARG A 87 -11.21 -1.03 -9.35
C ARG A 87 -10.18 -2.16 -9.21
N TYR A 88 -8.92 -1.87 -9.53
CA TYR A 88 -7.82 -2.81 -9.42
C TYR A 88 -7.50 -3.20 -7.97
N PHE A 89 -7.57 -2.25 -7.04
CA PHE A 89 -7.42 -2.52 -5.61
C PHE A 89 -8.49 -3.49 -5.09
N ILE A 90 -9.75 -3.26 -5.46
CA ILE A 90 -10.86 -4.16 -5.10
C ILE A 90 -10.66 -5.56 -5.69
N GLN A 91 -10.19 -5.67 -6.94
CA GLN A 91 -9.89 -6.97 -7.56
C GLN A 91 -8.78 -7.73 -6.80
N ILE A 92 -7.74 -7.03 -6.35
CA ILE A 92 -6.65 -7.63 -5.57
C ILE A 92 -7.13 -8.05 -4.19
N LEU A 93 -7.89 -7.21 -3.48
CA LEU A 93 -8.52 -7.58 -2.23
C LEU A 93 -9.38 -8.83 -2.39
N LEU A 94 -10.28 -8.85 -3.37
CA LEU A 94 -11.13 -10.01 -3.66
C LEU A 94 -10.31 -11.25 -4.01
N LYS A 95 -9.20 -11.10 -4.74
CA LYS A 95 -8.29 -12.21 -5.05
C LYS A 95 -7.64 -12.76 -3.78
N HIS A 96 -7.14 -11.89 -2.90
CA HIS A 96 -6.56 -12.31 -1.61
C HIS A 96 -7.61 -12.95 -0.70
N PHE A 97 -8.76 -12.31 -0.50
CA PHE A 97 -9.87 -12.88 0.30
C PHE A 97 -10.35 -14.22 -0.24
N ARG A 98 -10.41 -14.39 -1.57
CA ARG A 98 -10.79 -15.66 -2.20
C ARG A 98 -9.74 -16.76 -2.02
N VAL A 99 -8.46 -16.42 -1.91
CA VAL A 99 -7.39 -17.39 -1.64
C VAL A 99 -7.39 -17.83 -0.17
N TYR A 100 -7.67 -16.92 0.77
CA TYR A 100 -7.59 -17.21 2.21
C TYR A 100 -8.90 -17.69 2.85
N ASN A 101 -10.05 -17.50 2.21
CA ASN A 101 -11.33 -17.90 2.78
C ASN A 101 -11.90 -19.14 2.07
N GLN A 102 -11.57 -20.31 2.63
CA GLN A 102 -11.94 -21.62 2.10
C GLN A 102 -13.47 -21.77 1.91
N LYS A 103 -14.28 -21.17 2.80
CA LYS A 103 -15.75 -21.13 2.66
C LYS A 103 -16.22 -20.40 1.40
N LEU A 104 -15.53 -19.33 0.97
CA LEU A 104 -15.89 -18.61 -0.25
C LEU A 104 -15.50 -19.39 -1.50
N VAL A 105 -14.43 -20.19 -1.45
CA VAL A 105 -14.05 -21.13 -2.51
C VAL A 105 -15.11 -22.23 -2.64
N GLU A 106 -15.52 -22.82 -1.52
CA GLU A 106 -16.56 -23.84 -1.45
C GLU A 106 -17.92 -23.33 -1.95
N LEU A 107 -18.34 -22.13 -1.53
CA LEU A 107 -19.56 -21.48 -2.02
C LEU A 107 -19.50 -21.22 -3.53
N ARG A 108 -18.34 -20.83 -4.08
CA ARG A 108 -18.18 -20.63 -5.53
C ARG A 108 -18.38 -21.92 -6.32
N ILE A 109 -17.81 -23.02 -5.83
CA ILE A 109 -17.95 -24.36 -6.43
C ILE A 109 -19.42 -24.79 -6.33
N LYS A 110 -20.03 -24.66 -5.14
CA LYS A 110 -21.42 -25.01 -4.87
C LYS A 110 -22.42 -24.26 -5.76
N HIS A 111 -22.18 -22.97 -6.00
CA HIS A 111 -23.09 -22.12 -6.78
C HIS A 111 -22.71 -22.00 -8.27
N ASN A 112 -21.73 -22.77 -8.75
CA ASN A 112 -21.37 -22.91 -10.16
C ASN A 112 -21.21 -21.57 -10.93
N PHE A 113 -20.60 -20.57 -10.28
CA PHE A 113 -20.32 -19.25 -10.88
C PHE A 113 -19.42 -19.32 -12.13
N ASN A 114 -18.84 -20.50 -12.44
CA ASN A 114 -18.01 -20.74 -13.61
C ASN A 114 -18.76 -20.74 -14.96
N LYS A 115 -20.10 -20.71 -14.98
CA LYS A 115 -20.85 -20.61 -16.25
C LYS A 115 -20.61 -19.31 -17.03
N PHE A 116 -20.11 -18.24 -16.38
CA PHE A 116 -19.85 -16.95 -17.03
C PHE A 116 -18.43 -16.76 -17.59
N GLY A 117 -17.56 -17.77 -17.57
CA GLY A 117 -16.17 -17.57 -18.01
C GLY A 117 -15.38 -18.85 -18.21
N ALA A 118 -16.01 -19.88 -18.76
CA ALA A 118 -15.44 -21.22 -18.90
C ALA A 118 -14.16 -21.31 -19.77
N ASN A 119 -13.71 -20.24 -20.41
CA ASN A 119 -12.60 -20.29 -21.36
C ASN A 119 -11.25 -19.73 -20.85
N ILE A 120 -11.13 -19.32 -19.58
CA ILE A 120 -9.87 -18.78 -19.04
C ILE A 120 -9.18 -19.75 -18.04
N ASN A 121 -9.88 -20.78 -17.58
CA ASN A 121 -9.46 -21.52 -16.38
C ASN A 121 -8.73 -22.85 -16.62
N TYR A 122 -8.61 -23.34 -17.85
CA TYR A 122 -7.94 -24.64 -18.10
C TYR A 122 -6.41 -24.56 -18.25
N THR A 123 -5.84 -23.37 -18.42
CA THR A 123 -4.37 -23.20 -18.51
C THR A 123 -3.70 -22.84 -17.18
N PHE A 124 -4.44 -22.43 -16.14
CA PHE A 124 -3.85 -22.00 -14.86
C PHE A 124 -3.76 -23.11 -13.79
N GLN A 125 -4.37 -24.27 -14.02
CA GLN A 125 -4.28 -25.41 -13.09
C GLN A 125 -2.98 -26.22 -13.22
N GLN A 126 -2.20 -26.04 -14.29
CA GLN A 126 -0.90 -26.74 -14.45
C GLN A 126 0.31 -25.94 -13.96
N THR A 127 0.18 -24.65 -13.69
CA THR A 127 1.19 -23.89 -12.94
C THR A 127 0.84 -23.87 -11.46
N ILE A 128 0.77 -25.05 -10.85
CA ILE A 128 0.90 -25.20 -9.39
C ILE A 128 2.39 -25.01 -9.07
N ASN A 129 2.88 -23.78 -9.26
CA ASN A 129 3.99 -23.27 -8.48
C ASN A 129 3.38 -22.37 -7.40
N PRO A 130 3.86 -22.44 -6.15
CA PRO A 130 3.27 -21.68 -5.07
C PRO A 130 3.25 -20.20 -5.46
N PRO A 131 2.14 -19.47 -5.28
CA PRO A 131 2.16 -18.03 -5.46
C PRO A 131 3.21 -17.48 -4.51
N TRP A 132 4.10 -16.64 -5.04
CA TRP A 132 5.14 -15.80 -4.41
C TRP A 132 4.86 -15.24 -2.99
N ALA A 133 3.64 -15.38 -2.48
CA ALA A 133 3.21 -15.00 -1.14
C ALA A 133 3.25 -16.15 -0.10
N ARG A 134 3.60 -17.39 -0.47
CA ARG A 134 3.67 -18.52 0.50
C ARG A 134 4.94 -18.50 1.38
N ASN A 135 5.93 -17.67 1.02
CA ASN A 135 7.16 -17.43 1.81
C ASN A 135 7.09 -16.12 2.63
N LEU A 136 5.90 -15.61 2.97
CA LEU A 136 5.75 -14.45 3.87
C LEU A 136 5.97 -14.81 5.36
N LEU A 137 6.87 -15.75 5.62
CA LEU A 137 7.64 -15.81 6.85
C LEU A 137 9.12 -15.68 6.45
N ILE A 138 9.80 -14.65 6.99
CA ILE A 138 11.25 -14.55 7.20
C ILE A 138 12.08 -13.83 6.10
N PHE A 139 12.67 -12.70 6.52
CA PHE A 139 13.89 -12.01 6.06
C PHE A 139 14.14 -11.79 4.56
N ILE A 140 14.00 -10.54 4.07
CA ILE A 140 14.88 -10.02 3.01
C ILE A 140 15.12 -8.51 3.20
N PHE A 141 16.24 -8.16 3.82
CA PHE A 141 17.07 -7.00 3.44
C PHE A 141 18.54 -7.43 3.53
N THR A 142 19.16 -7.54 2.37
CA THR A 142 20.45 -6.89 2.11
C THR A 142 20.18 -5.82 1.09
#